data_AF-A0A6J4VEK5-F1
#
_entry.id   AF-A0A6J4VEK5-F1
#
_cell.length_a   1.000
_cell.length_b   1.000
_cell.length_c   1.000
_cell.angle_alpha   90.00
_cell.angle_beta   90.00
_cell.angle_gamma   90.00
#
_symmetry.space_group_name_H-M   'P 1'
#
loop_
_entity.id
_entity.type
_entity.pdbx_description
1 polymer ?
#
loop_
_entity_poly.entity_id
_entity_poly.type
_entity_poly.pdbx_seq_one_letter_code
_entity_poly.pdbx_strand_id
1 'polypeptide(L)' 'MDPDIQLNDEDVALLLTLLRNGGQPLTTQALIDALRRRSEPAGDRDSA' A
#
# COMPACT_ATOMS: atom_id res chain seq x y z
N MET A 1 14.43 -15.06 -3.93
CA MET A 1 14.40 -14.28 -2.67
C MET A 1 13.44 -13.16 -2.94
N ASP A 2 12.28 -13.15 -2.27
CA ASP A 2 11.38 -12.01 -2.36
C ASP A 2 12.11 -10.78 -1.81
N PRO A 3 12.08 -9.64 -2.51
CA PRO A 3 12.67 -8.42 -1.99
C PRO A 3 11.97 -8.04 -0.69
N ASP A 4 12.75 -7.81 0.37
CA ASP A 4 12.22 -7.30 1.63
C ASP A 4 11.45 -6.00 1.36
N ILE A 5 10.16 -6.00 1.69
CA ILE A 5 9.31 -4.82 1.55
C ILE A 5 9.77 -3.81 2.60
N GLN A 6 10.42 -2.72 2.14
CA GLN A 6 10.75 -1.59 3.01
C GLN A 6 9.56 -0.64 3.09
N LEU A 7 8.95 -0.57 4.26
CA LEU A 7 7.88 0.38 4.58
C LEU A 7 8.49 1.66 5.15
N ASN A 8 8.05 2.81 4.67
CA ASN A 8 8.36 4.10 5.30
C ASN A 8 7.27 4.51 6.30
N ASP A 9 7.51 5.61 7.02
CA ASP A 9 6.59 6.10 8.07
C ASP A 9 5.19 6.44 7.54
N GLU A 10 5.06 6.92 6.29
CA GLU A 10 3.77 7.19 5.68
C GLU A 10 2.98 5.90 5.40
N ASP A 11 3.66 4.86 4.93
CA ASP A 11 3.04 3.55 4.65
C ASP A 11 2.55 2.90 5.95
N VAL A 12 3.29 3.08 7.05
CA VAL A 12 2.88 2.64 8.39
C VAL A 12 1.67 3.45 8.88
N ALA A 13 1.65 4.77 8.71
CA ALA A 13 0.52 5.60 9.10
C ALA A 13 -0.77 5.24 8.32
N LEU A 14 -0.63 4.94 7.03
CA LEU A 14 -1.73 4.47 6.19
C LEU A 14 -2.24 3.10 6.65
N LEU A 15 -1.32 2.16 6.91
CA LEU A 15 -1.65 0.85 7.46
C LEU A 15 -2.48 0.96 8.74
N LEU A 16 -2.00 1.76 9.70
CA LEU A 16 -2.71 1.98 10.97
C LEU A 16 -4.09 2.62 10.76
N THR A 17 -4.23 3.51 9.78
CA THR A 17 -5.50 4.14 9.42
C THR A 17 -6.48 3.12 8.82
N LEU A 18 -6.00 2.24 7.94
CA LEU A 18 -6.82 1.17 7.34
C LEU A 18 -7.27 0.15 8.40
N LEU A 19 -6.38 -0.24 9.32
CA LEU A 19 -6.69 -1.14 10.42
C LEU A 19 -7.69 -0.52 11.41
N ARG A 20 -7.52 0.77 11.73
CA ARG A 20 -8.37 1.48 12.69
C ARG A 20 -9.79 1.74 12.15
N ASN A 21 -9.93 1.94 10.85
CA ASN A 21 -11.23 2.21 10.20
C ASN A 21 -11.86 0.96 9.56
N GLY A 22 -11.16 -0.17 9.57
CA GLY A 22 -11.66 -1.45 9.10
C GLY A 22 -12.66 -2.06 10.07
N GLY A 23 -13.95 -1.79 9.87
CA GLY A 23 -15.03 -2.55 10.54
C GLY A 23 -15.09 -4.03 10.14
N GLN A 24 -14.27 -4.45 9.17
CA GLN A 24 -14.09 -5.82 8.74
C GLN A 24 -12.60 -6.20 8.80
N PRO A 25 -12.27 -7.46 9.12
CA PRO A 25 -10.89 -7.92 9.16
C PRO A 25 -10.22 -7.73 7.80
N LEU A 26 -9.26 -6.82 7.74
CA LEU A 26 -8.41 -6.63 6.57
C LEU A 26 -7.38 -7.76 6.55
N THR A 27 -7.30 -8.50 5.45
CA THR A 27 -6.24 -9.49 5.28
C THR A 27 -4.92 -8.80 4.96
N THR A 28 -3.82 -9.38 5.41
CA THR A 28 -2.47 -8.89 5.07
C THR A 28 -2.28 -8.77 3.55
N GLN A 29 -2.93 -9.64 2.76
CA GLN A 29 -2.89 -9.59 1.30
C GLN A 29 -3.57 -8.34 0.73
N ALA A 30 -4.77 -7.98 1.21
CA ALA A 30 -5.48 -6.79 0.74
C ALA A 30 -4.70 -5.50 1.03
N LEU A 31 -3.96 -5.48 2.15
CA LEU A 31 -3.03 -4.41 2.47
C LEU A 31 -1.84 -4.36 1.51
N ILE A 32 -1.17 -5.49 1.28
CA ILE A 32 -0.03 -5.57 0.36
C ILE A 32 -0.45 -5.07 -1.03
N ASP A 33 -1.64 -5.44 -1.49
CA ASP A 33 -2.19 -5.00 -2.77
C ASP A 33 -2.45 -3.49 -2.79
N ALA A 34 -2.93 -2.89 -1.68
CA ALA A 34 -3.14 -1.45 -1.57
C ALA A 34 -1.83 -0.66 -1.58
N LEU A 35 -0.82 -1.14 -0.85
CA LEU A 35 0.52 -0.53 -0.81
C LEU A 35 1.20 -0.61 -2.18
N ARG A 36 1.12 -1.76 -2.86
CA ARG A 36 1.69 -1.93 -4.22
C ARG A 36 1.08 -0.96 -5.24
N ARG A 37 -0.25 -0.77 -5.22
CA ARG A 37 -0.93 0.21 -6.10
C ARG A 37 -0.50 1.66 -5.89
N ARG A 38 -0.06 2.02 -4.68
CA ARG A 38 0.44 3.37 -4.38
C ARG A 38 1.89 3.54 -4.82
N SER A 39 2.68 2.48 -4.74
CA SER A 39 4.09 2.48 -5.15
C SER A 39 4.31 2.36 -6.66
N GLU A 40 3.28 2.02 -7.43
CA GLU A 40 3.31 2.17 -8.88
C GLU A 40 3.49 3.67 -9.21
N PRO A 41 4.60 4.06 -9.88
CA PRO A 41 4.72 5.42 -10.37
C PRO A 41 3.52 5.69 -11.27
N ALA A 42 2.94 6.88 -11.18
CA ALA A 42 2.03 7.39 -12.19
C ALA A 42 2.80 7.57 -13.52
N GLY A 43 3.16 6.45 -14.15
CA GLY A 43 3.80 6.38 -15.44
C GLY A 43 2.72 6.32 -16.50
N ASP A 44 2.70 7.36 -17.33
CA ASP A 44 2.07 7.39 -18.65
C ASP A 44 0.59 7.82 -18.73
N ARG A 45 0.30 9.03 -18.22
CA ARG A 45 -0.82 9.85 -18.73
C ARG A 45 -0.41 11.20 -19.30
N ASP A 46 0.89 11.45 -19.45
CA ASP A 46 1.44 12.75 -19.88
C ASP A 46 2.39 12.63 -21.09
N SER A 47 2.15 11.66 -21.98
CA SER A 47 2.86 11.56 -23.26
C SER A 47 1.86 11.48 -24.43
N ALA A 48 1.79 12.59 -25.17
CA ALA A 48 1.27 12.80 -26.55
C ALA A 48 -0.24 12.99 -26.76
#